data_AF-A0AAE5X4C3-F1
#
_entry.id   AF-A0AAE5X4C3-F1
#
_cell.length_a   1.000
_cell.length_b   1.000
_cell.length_c   1.000
_cell.angle_alpha   90.00
_cell.angle_beta   90.00
_cell.angle_gamma   90.00
#
_symmetry.space_group_name_H-M   'P 1'
#
loop_
_entity.id
_entity.type
_entity.pdbx_description
1 polymer ?
#
loop_
_entity_poly.entity_id
_entity_poly.type
_entity_poly.pdbx_seq_one_letter_code
_entity_poly.pdbx_strand_id
1 'polypeptide(L)'
;MTEYVLRFVAGGVIVTAFAILGDMLRPKSFGGLLGAAPSVALATLSIAVVQHGPRYAAAESWTMIYGAAGLACYSLAVCQLLMRFRLAALPATIIASVVWLAVAFALLAGFGGAAA
;
A
#
# COMPACT_ATOMS: atom_id res chain seq x y z
N MET A 1 0.19 -7.06 -24.05
CA MET A 1 -0.80 -8.03 -23.50
C MET A 1 -0.16 -9.03 -22.55
N THR A 2 0.89 -9.75 -22.96
CA THR A 2 1.58 -10.77 -22.14
C THR A 2 2.04 -10.23 -20.78
N GLU A 3 2.50 -8.99 -20.71
CA GLU A 3 2.94 -8.31 -19.49
C GLU A 3 1.82 -8.13 -18.45
N TYR A 4 0.61 -7.74 -18.88
CA TYR A 4 -0.54 -7.60 -17.97
C TYR A 4 -1.02 -8.95 -17.45
N VAL A 5 -0.98 -9.99 -18.30
CA VAL A 5 -1.28 -11.37 -17.89
C VAL A 5 -0.25 -11.86 -16.87
N LEU A 6 1.04 -11.58 -17.08
CA LEU A 6 2.09 -11.96 -16.15
C LEU A 6 1.96 -11.24 -14.80
N ARG A 7 1.66 -9.93 -14.80
CA ARG A 7 1.36 -9.17 -13.58
C ARG A 7 0.14 -9.71 -12.84
N PHE A 8 -0.92 -10.06 -13.58
CA PHE A 8 -2.14 -10.61 -13.02
C PHE A 8 -1.89 -11.97 -12.37
N VAL A 9 -1.20 -12.89 -13.05
CA VAL A 9 -0.90 -14.23 -12.54
C VAL A 9 0.10 -14.16 -11.38
N ALA A 10 1.20 -13.43 -11.52
CA ALA A 10 2.19 -13.29 -10.46
C ALA A 10 1.58 -12.59 -9.22
N GLY A 11 0.85 -11.49 -9.43
CA GLY A 11 0.14 -10.81 -8.35
C GLY A 11 -0.89 -11.71 -7.68
N GLY A 12 -1.71 -12.43 -8.45
CA GLY A 12 -2.73 -13.35 -7.96
C GLY A 12 -2.15 -14.53 -7.17
N VAL A 13 -1.06 -15.13 -7.64
CA VAL A 13 -0.36 -16.21 -6.94
C VAL A 13 0.19 -15.72 -5.61
N ILE A 14 0.83 -14.55 -5.58
CA ILE A 14 1.37 -13.98 -4.34
C ILE A 14 0.22 -13.64 -3.38
N VAL A 15 -0.85 -12.99 -3.83
CA VAL A 15 -2.03 -12.69 -2.99
C VAL A 15 -2.61 -13.97 -2.38
N THR A 16 -2.73 -15.03 -3.18
CA THR A 16 -3.25 -16.32 -2.70
C THR A 16 -2.30 -16.95 -1.66
N ALA A 17 -0.99 -16.89 -1.90
CA ALA A 17 0.01 -17.39 -0.96
C ALA A 17 -0.03 -16.62 0.38
N PHE A 18 -0.10 -15.28 0.35
CA PHE A 18 -0.19 -14.45 1.55
C PHE A 18 -1.52 -14.67 2.31
N ALA A 19 -2.63 -14.90 1.60
CA ALA A 19 -3.91 -15.23 2.22
C ALA A 19 -3.86 -16.59 2.95
N ILE A 20 -3.30 -17.62 2.31
CA ILE A 20 -3.12 -18.95 2.92
C ILE A 20 -2.18 -18.86 4.14
N LEU A 21 -1.04 -18.19 4.00
CA LEU A 21 -0.09 -18.00 5.10
C LEU A 21 -0.72 -17.22 6.26
N GLY A 22 -1.50 -16.19 5.96
CA GLY A 22 -2.24 -15.38 6.91
C GLY A 22 -3.31 -16.16 7.68
N ASP A 23 -3.94 -17.14 7.05
CA ASP A 23 -4.93 -18.01 7.71
C ASP A 23 -4.26 -19.11 8.54
N MET A 24 -3.09 -19.61 8.10
CA MET A 24 -2.34 -20.65 8.81
C MET A 24 -1.59 -20.13 10.06
N LEU A 25 -1.23 -18.85 10.13
CA LEU A 25 -0.49 -18.27 11.24
C LEU A 25 -1.42 -17.85 12.40
N ARG A 26 -1.24 -18.46 13.58
CA ARG A 26 -1.82 -17.94 14.84
C ARG A 26 -0.80 -17.06 15.54
N PRO A 27 -1.20 -15.90 16.11
CA PRO A 27 -2.55 -15.35 16.27
C PRO A 27 -3.21 -14.76 14.99
N LYS A 28 -4.55 -14.77 14.95
CA LYS A 28 -5.41 -14.27 13.84
C LYS A 28 -5.13 -12.83 13.39
N SER A 29 -4.41 -12.04 14.18
CA SER A 29 -3.91 -10.70 13.82
C SER A 29 -2.96 -10.74 12.60
N PHE A 30 -2.18 -11.81 12.44
CA PHE A 30 -1.25 -11.96 11.32
C PHE A 30 -1.95 -12.09 9.96
N GLY A 31 -3.15 -12.64 9.91
CA GLY A 31 -3.96 -12.68 8.68
C GLY A 31 -4.34 -11.29 8.18
N GLY A 32 -4.63 -10.35 9.09
CA GLY A 32 -4.86 -8.95 8.73
C GLY A 32 -3.59 -8.26 8.24
N LEU A 33 -2.44 -8.53 8.88
CA LEU A 33 -1.15 -7.94 8.50
C LEU A 33 -0.64 -8.46 7.14
N LEU A 34 -0.78 -9.77 6.88
CA LEU A 34 -0.38 -10.40 5.63
C LEU A 34 -1.39 -10.16 4.50
N GLY A 35 -2.68 -10.01 4.83
CA GLY A 35 -3.69 -9.57 3.88
C GLY A 35 -3.53 -8.09 3.47
N ALA A 36 -3.00 -7.26 4.37
CA ALA A 36 -2.60 -5.88 4.06
C ALA A 36 -1.22 -5.78 3.39
N ALA A 37 -0.47 -6.88 3.30
CA ALA A 37 0.85 -6.87 2.69
C ALA A 37 0.74 -6.47 1.21
N PRO A 38 1.62 -5.59 0.71
CA PRO A 38 1.55 -5.04 -0.64
C PRO A 38 2.10 -6.07 -1.66
N SER A 39 1.49 -7.25 -1.69
CA SER A 39 1.84 -8.42 -2.50
C SER A 39 1.90 -8.10 -4.00
N VAL A 40 0.93 -7.32 -4.46
CA VAL A 40 0.86 -6.86 -5.85
C VAL A 40 1.96 -5.84 -6.15
N ALA A 41 2.33 -5.01 -5.17
CA ALA A 41 3.43 -4.06 -5.31
C ALA A 41 4.78 -4.77 -5.42
N LEU A 42 5.00 -5.82 -4.61
CA LEU A 42 6.20 -6.67 -4.69
C LEU A 42 6.33 -7.35 -6.06
N ALA A 43 5.24 -7.91 -6.60
CA ALA A 43 5.23 -8.48 -7.95
C ALA A 43 5.59 -7.42 -9.01
N THR A 44 4.98 -6.24 -8.90
CA THR A 44 5.16 -5.14 -9.84
C THR A 44 6.59 -4.60 -9.79
N LEU A 45 7.16 -4.40 -8.59
CA LEU A 45 8.54 -3.95 -8.41
C LEU A 45 9.53 -4.97 -8.97
N SER A 46 9.27 -6.27 -8.75
CA SER A 46 10.11 -7.35 -9.27
C SER A 46 10.13 -7.35 -10.81
N ILE A 47 8.96 -7.16 -11.44
CA ILE A 47 8.84 -7.03 -12.89
C ILE A 47 9.52 -5.74 -13.38
N ALA A 48 9.38 -4.63 -12.65
CA ALA A 48 10.00 -3.35 -12.98
C ALA A 48 11.54 -3.44 -12.96
N VAL A 49 12.13 -4.13 -11.98
CA VAL A 49 13.58 -4.39 -11.92
C VAL A 49 14.05 -5.16 -13.16
N VAL A 50 13.33 -6.21 -13.55
CA VAL A 50 13.70 -7.08 -14.68
C VAL A 50 13.57 -6.35 -16.02
N GLN A 51 12.55 -5.52 -16.20
CA GLN A 51 12.26 -4.89 -17.49
C GLN A 51 12.91 -3.52 -17.69
N HIS A 52 12.94 -2.69 -16.65
CA HIS A 52 13.33 -1.28 -16.74
C HIS A 52 14.63 -0.98 -15.99
N GLY A 53 15.19 -1.99 -15.31
CA GLY A 53 16.43 -1.89 -14.55
C GLY A 53 16.24 -1.35 -13.13
N PRO A 54 17.27 -1.48 -12.28
CA PRO A 54 17.18 -1.18 -10.85
C PRO A 54 16.97 0.31 -10.54
N ARG A 55 17.40 1.20 -11.43
CA ARG A 55 17.27 2.66 -11.24
C ARG A 55 15.82 3.13 -11.38
N TYR A 56 15.05 2.51 -12.28
CA TYR A 56 13.61 2.77 -12.42
C TYR A 56 12.82 2.20 -11.24
N ALA A 57 13.16 0.99 -10.81
CA ALA A 57 12.55 0.38 -9.62
C ALA A 57 12.81 1.17 -8.34
N ALA A 58 13.99 1.80 -8.21
CA ALA A 58 14.29 2.67 -7.09
C ALA A 58 13.36 3.91 -7.05
N ALA A 59 13.11 4.55 -8.19
CA ALA A 59 12.19 5.69 -8.26
C ALA A 59 10.74 5.30 -7.91
N GLU A 60 10.26 4.16 -8.42
CA GLU A 60 8.95 3.59 -8.07
C GLU A 60 8.86 3.23 -6.57
N SER A 61 9.95 2.76 -5.95
CA SER A 61 9.94 2.43 -4.53
C SER A 61 9.74 3.65 -3.62
N TRP A 62 10.24 4.84 -4.03
CA TRP A 62 10.04 6.08 -3.28
C TRP A 62 8.58 6.52 -3.25
N THR A 63 7.87 6.40 -4.36
CA THR A 63 6.44 6.74 -4.42
C THR A 63 5.59 5.77 -3.59
N MET A 64 5.98 4.49 -3.53
CA MET A 64 5.37 3.52 -2.62
C MET A 64 5.56 3.89 -1.14
N ILE A 65 6.73 4.41 -0.76
CA ILE A 65 7.00 4.87 0.62
C ILE A 65 6.10 6.07 0.98
N TYR A 66 5.90 7.02 0.07
CA TYR A 66 5.00 8.15 0.32
C TYR A 66 3.55 7.71 0.49
N GLY A 67 3.09 6.74 -0.32
CA GLY A 67 1.78 6.12 -0.17
C GLY A 67 1.60 5.42 1.19
N ALA A 68 2.63 4.69 1.63
CA ALA A 68 2.64 4.00 2.93
C ALA A 68 2.61 4.98 4.11
N ALA A 69 3.37 6.08 4.04
CA ALA A 69 3.35 7.14 5.05
C ALA A 69 1.96 7.78 5.16
N GLY A 70 1.32 8.06 4.01
CA GLY A 70 -0.05 8.54 3.98
C GLY A 70 -1.04 7.55 4.60
N LEU A 71 -0.91 6.24 4.33
CA LEU A 71 -1.79 5.22 4.89
C LEU A 71 -1.62 5.06 6.41
N ALA A 72 -0.42 5.28 6.93
CA ALA A 72 -0.18 5.36 8.37
C ALA A 72 -0.93 6.55 8.99
N CYS A 73 -0.86 7.73 8.36
CA CYS A 73 -1.63 8.90 8.79
C CYS A 73 -3.14 8.66 8.72
N TYR A 74 -3.64 8.01 7.66
CA TYR A 74 -5.04 7.57 7.55
C TYR A 74 -5.44 6.71 8.74
N SER A 75 -4.66 5.68 9.03
CA SER A 75 -4.96 4.70 10.09
C SER A 75 -5.01 5.37 11.46
N LEU A 76 -4.09 6.30 11.74
CA LEU A 76 -4.10 7.10 12.95
C LEU A 76 -5.32 8.03 13.02
N ALA A 77 -5.64 8.72 11.92
CA ALA A 77 -6.77 9.63 11.85
C ALA A 77 -8.10 8.88 12.07
N VAL A 78 -8.32 7.73 11.41
CA VAL A 78 -9.51 6.88 11.61
C VAL A 78 -9.62 6.42 13.05
N CYS A 79 -8.54 5.91 13.64
CA CYS A 79 -8.54 5.48 15.05
C CYS A 79 -8.90 6.62 16.00
N GLN A 80 -8.31 7.80 15.80
CA GLN A 80 -8.62 8.98 16.63
C GLN A 80 -10.07 9.44 16.44
N LEU A 81 -10.59 9.46 15.21
CA LEU A 81 -11.95 9.91 14.94
C LEU A 81 -13.02 8.97 15.51
N LEU A 82 -12.80 7.66 15.40
CA LEU A 82 -13.70 6.65 15.95
C LEU A 82 -13.64 6.59 17.48
N MET A 83 -12.44 6.57 18.06
CA MET A 83 -12.30 6.38 19.51
C MET A 83 -12.52 7.67 20.31
N ARG A 84 -12.04 8.81 19.82
CA ARG A 84 -12.07 10.08 20.57
C ARG A 84 -13.29 10.93 20.27
N PHE A 85 -13.70 11.00 19.00
CA PHE A 85 -14.83 11.82 18.57
C PHE A 85 -16.13 11.01 18.41
N ARG A 86 -16.07 9.67 18.54
CA ARG A 86 -17.20 8.74 18.40
C ARG A 86 -18.05 9.00 17.16
N LEU A 87 -17.40 9.42 16.08
CA LEU A 87 -18.06 9.62 14.81
C LEU A 87 -18.47 8.28 14.21
N ALA A 88 -19.55 8.28 13.42
CA ALA A 88 -19.93 7.10 12.65
C ALA A 88 -18.81 6.70 11.68
N ALA A 89 -18.72 5.41 11.34
CA ALA A 89 -17.64 4.89 10.50
C ALA A 89 -17.54 5.59 9.13
N LEU A 90 -18.68 5.99 8.56
CA LEU A 90 -18.77 6.58 7.23
C LEU A 90 -18.13 7.98 7.12
N PRO A 91 -18.45 8.97 7.98
CA PRO A 91 -17.74 10.25 7.97
C PRO A 91 -16.27 10.11 8.39
N ALA A 92 -15.94 9.17 9.28
CA ALA A 92 -14.57 8.96 9.71
C ALA A 92 -13.65 8.47 8.59
N THR A 93 -14.12 7.54 7.75
CA THR A 93 -13.34 7.04 6.61
C THR A 93 -13.24 8.07 5.49
N ILE A 94 -14.26 8.90 5.26
CA ILE A 94 -14.21 9.99 4.27
C ILE A 94 -13.16 11.02 4.66
N ILE A 95 -13.21 11.53 5.90
CA ILE A 95 -12.25 12.54 6.39
C ILE A 95 -10.83 11.98 6.36
N ALA A 96 -10.64 10.75 6.84
CA ALA A 96 -9.33 10.13 6.81
C ALA A 96 -8.82 9.90 5.39
N SER A 97 -9.69 9.56 4.43
CA SER A 97 -9.30 9.42 3.01
C SER A 97 -8.76 10.73 2.44
N VAL A 98 -9.36 11.86 2.82
CA VAL A 98 -8.84 13.19 2.42
C VAL A 98 -7.47 13.45 3.05
N VAL A 99 -7.29 13.12 4.34
CA VAL A 99 -5.99 13.25 5.03
C VAL A 99 -4.92 12.38 4.35
N TRP A 100 -5.27 11.15 3.96
CA TRP A 100 -4.38 10.25 3.24
C TRP A 100 -3.88 10.87 1.94
N LEU A 101 -4.81 11.30 1.08
CA LEU A 101 -4.47 11.89 -0.22
C LEU A 101 -3.67 13.17 -0.02
N ALA A 102 -4.07 14.03 0.91
CA ALA A 102 -3.35 15.27 1.20
C ALA A 102 -1.89 15.01 1.60
N VAL A 103 -1.64 14.04 2.49
CA VAL A 103 -0.28 13.68 2.92
C VAL A 103 0.52 13.04 1.78
N ALA A 104 -0.09 12.11 1.04
CA ALA A 104 0.59 11.44 -0.07
C ALA A 104 0.99 12.42 -1.17
N PHE A 105 0.07 13.31 -1.57
CA PHE A 105 0.35 14.35 -2.57
C PHE A 105 1.30 15.42 -2.05
N ALA A 106 1.24 15.80 -0.77
CA ALA A 106 2.18 16.75 -0.18
C ALA A 106 3.61 16.19 -0.16
N LEU A 107 3.78 14.91 0.22
CA LEU A 107 5.07 14.23 0.17
C LEU A 107 5.57 14.08 -1.27
N LEU A 108 4.69 13.74 -2.21
CA LEU A 108 5.03 13.66 -3.63
C LEU A 108 5.42 15.02 -4.20
N ALA A 109 4.73 16.11 -3.85
CA ALA A 109 5.07 17.45 -4.32
C ALA A 109 6.37 17.96 -3.70
N GLY A 110 6.63 17.66 -2.42
CA GLY A 110 7.83 18.11 -1.70
C GLY A 110 9.09 17.31 -2.05
N PHE A 111 8.97 15.98 -2.18
CA PHE A 111 10.11 15.08 -2.42
C PHE A 111 10.14 14.47 -3.82
N GLY A 112 9.04 14.50 -4.59
CA GLY A 112 9.02 14.02 -5.97
C GLY A 112 9.87 14.87 -6.92
N GLY A 113 10.20 16.12 -6.54
CA GLY A 113 11.24 16.92 -7.21
C GLY A 113 12.66 16.37 -7.03
N ALA A 114 12.91 15.51 -6.03
CA ALA A 114 14.20 14.87 -5.80
C ALA A 114 14.33 13.47 -6.45
N ALA A 115 13.24 12.96 -7.04
CA ALA A 115 13.19 11.66 -7.71
C ALA A 115 13.29 11.77 -9.26
N ALA A 116 13.36 12.99 -9.80
CA ALA A 116 13.51 13.27 -11.23
C ALA A 116 14.98 13.37 -11.67
#